data_AF-A0A956I2X9-F1
#
_entry.id   AF-A0A956I2X9-F1
#
_cell.length_a   1.000
_cell.length_b   1.000
_cell.length_c   1.000
_cell.angle_alpha   90.00
_cell.angle_beta   90.00
_cell.angle_gamma   90.00
#
_symmetry.space_group_name_H-M   'P 1'
#
loop_
_entity.id
_entity.type
_entity.pdbx_description
1 polymer ?
#
loop_
_entity_poly.entity_id
_entity_poly.type
_entity_poly.pdbx_seq_one_letter_code
_entity_poly.pdbx_strand_id
1 'polypeptide(L)'
;MDDIPNRANLELRLQNLDRRIAAAAAEADADPEAEAEADAETEADAETEADVLPPEPAAPADNFGAIAGFAIAGVGALTFAVFGGLTLGEDARLSNACPTPCGPGVANDLRAYALVADVGIAVTLAGAAMGVIFLVVDDGEDDEAEEAPSAAALPWVTPTSGGASVVGRF
;
A
#
# COMPACT_ATOMS: atom_id res chain seq x y z
N MET A 1 43.52 3.75 -26.75
CA MET A 1 42.39 4.69 -26.89
C MET A 1 41.28 3.88 -27.51
N ASP A 2 40.63 3.09 -26.65
CA ASP A 2 39.77 1.98 -27.05
C ASP A 2 38.38 2.49 -27.42
N ASP A 3 38.01 2.24 -28.67
CA ASP A 3 36.72 2.58 -29.23
C ASP A 3 35.69 1.57 -28.69
N ILE A 4 34.84 2.01 -27.77
CA ILE A 4 33.82 1.13 -27.15
C ILE A 4 32.77 0.82 -28.22
N PRO A 5 32.57 -0.45 -28.62
CA PRO A 5 31.79 -0.83 -29.80
C PRO A 5 30.28 -0.52 -29.73
N ASN A 6 29.81 0.13 -28.66
CA ASN A 6 28.40 0.49 -28.46
C ASN A 6 28.17 1.95 -28.08
N ARG A 7 29.20 2.80 -28.17
CA ARG A 7 29.09 4.21 -27.76
C ARG A 7 27.96 4.95 -28.49
N ALA A 8 27.88 4.79 -29.81
CA ALA A 8 26.85 5.42 -30.63
C ALA A 8 25.43 4.98 -30.26
N ASN A 9 25.24 3.71 -29.87
CA ASN A 9 23.91 3.20 -29.48
C ASN A 9 23.49 3.75 -28.11
N LEU A 10 24.45 3.89 -27.20
CA LEU A 10 24.24 4.41 -25.85
C LEU A 10 23.91 5.92 -25.90
N GLU A 11 24.62 6.68 -26.72
CA GLU A 11 24.34 8.11 -26.96
C GLU A 11 22.94 8.31 -27.57
N LEU A 12 22.52 7.44 -28.49
CA LEU A 12 21.19 7.50 -29.10
C LEU A 12 20.08 7.15 -28.10
N ARG A 13 20.32 6.21 -27.19
CA ARG A 13 19.39 5.88 -26.10
C ARG A 13 19.26 7.01 -25.08
N LEU A 14 20.38 7.64 -24.70
CA LEU A 14 20.37 8.77 -23.78
C LEU A 14 19.61 9.97 -24.37
N GLN A 15 19.85 10.31 -25.65
CA GLN A 15 19.09 11.38 -26.31
C GLN A 15 17.58 11.10 -26.36
N ASN A 16 17.17 9.85 -26.60
CA ASN A 16 15.75 9.49 -26.59
C ASN A 16 15.15 9.60 -25.18
N LEU A 17 15.93 9.30 -24.15
CA LEU A 17 15.49 9.37 -22.75
C LEU A 17 15.37 10.84 -22.30
N ASP A 18 16.35 11.68 -22.62
CA ASP A 18 16.31 13.12 -22.35
C ASP A 18 15.14 13.79 -23.06
N ARG A 19 14.86 13.41 -24.31
CA ARG A 19 13.68 13.90 -25.05
C ARG A 19 12.38 13.53 -24.34
N ARG A 20 12.27 12.31 -23.77
CA ARG A 20 11.07 11.87 -23.04
C ARG A 20 10.91 12.56 -21.70
N ILE A 21 12.01 12.80 -20.98
CA ILE A 21 11.97 13.56 -19.72
C ILE A 21 11.60 15.01 -20.00
N ALA A 22 12.19 15.64 -21.02
CA ALA A 22 11.85 17.01 -21.38
C ALA A 22 10.38 17.15 -21.86
N ALA A 23 9.87 16.15 -22.58
CA ALA A 23 8.45 16.10 -22.93
C ALA A 23 7.55 15.92 -21.70
N ALA A 24 7.90 15.00 -20.78
CA ALA A 24 7.15 14.79 -19.54
C ALA A 24 7.21 15.99 -18.59
N ALA A 25 8.35 16.69 -18.53
CA ALA A 25 8.48 17.93 -17.76
C ALA A 25 7.66 19.06 -18.40
N ALA A 26 7.66 19.17 -19.73
CA ALA A 26 6.80 20.13 -20.44
C ALA A 26 5.30 19.80 -20.29
N GLU A 27 4.93 18.52 -20.17
CA GLU A 27 3.57 18.08 -19.82
C GLU A 27 3.23 18.35 -18.34
N ALA A 28 4.22 18.28 -17.44
CA ALA A 28 4.03 18.62 -16.01
C ALA A 28 3.97 20.14 -15.75
N ASP A 29 4.63 20.95 -16.57
CA ASP A 29 4.55 22.43 -16.52
C ASP A 29 3.38 22.98 -17.35
N ALA A 30 2.81 22.20 -18.28
CA ALA A 30 1.60 22.53 -19.00
C ALA A 30 0.37 22.06 -18.21
N ASP A 31 -0.10 22.92 -17.32
CA ASP A 31 -1.41 22.87 -16.66
C ASP A 31 -1.49 21.95 -15.42
N PRO A 32 -1.14 22.45 -14.21
CA PRO A 32 -1.43 21.77 -12.95
C PRO A 32 -2.93 21.74 -12.59
N GLU A 33 -3.84 22.13 -13.48
CA GLU A 33 -5.27 22.32 -13.21
C GLU A 33 -6.19 21.30 -13.92
N ALA A 34 -5.67 20.22 -14.52
CA ALA A 34 -6.50 19.27 -15.29
C ALA A 34 -6.47 17.77 -14.87
N GLU A 35 -5.64 17.35 -13.89
CA GLU A 35 -5.67 15.97 -13.37
C GLU A 35 -5.80 15.88 -11.84
N ALA A 36 -6.23 16.97 -11.20
CA ALA A 36 -6.63 17.00 -9.79
C ALA A 36 -8.15 16.84 -9.58
N GLU A 37 -8.91 16.44 -10.61
CA GLU A 37 -10.38 16.25 -10.51
C GLU A 37 -10.82 14.86 -10.99
N ALA A 38 -10.66 13.89 -10.09
CA ALA A 38 -11.51 12.70 -9.89
C ALA A 38 -10.93 11.99 -8.65
N ASP A 39 -11.29 12.26 -7.40
CA ASP A 39 -12.54 12.66 -6.80
C ASP A 39 -12.19 13.33 -5.46
N ALA A 40 -12.03 14.65 -5.46
CA ALA A 40 -12.02 15.43 -4.23
C ALA A 40 -12.74 16.76 -4.49
N GLU A 41 -13.80 16.96 -3.71
CA GLU A 41 -14.42 18.27 -3.42
C GLU A 41 -15.46 18.81 -4.43
N THR A 42 -16.71 18.40 -4.23
CA THR A 42 -17.81 19.38 -4.27
C THR A 42 -17.75 20.21 -2.99
N GLU A 43 -17.05 21.33 -3.13
CA GLU A 43 -17.30 22.68 -2.58
C GLU A 43 -17.69 22.85 -1.10
N ALA A 44 -16.77 23.51 -0.40
CA ALA A 44 -17.08 24.47 0.66
C ALA A 44 -17.80 25.71 0.08
N ASP A 45 -18.88 26.16 0.73
CA ASP A 45 -19.11 27.58 1.04
C ASP A 45 -20.27 27.73 2.03
N ALA A 46 -19.93 28.11 3.27
CA ALA A 46 -20.79 28.88 4.16
C ALA A 46 -19.96 29.34 5.38
N GLU A 47 -19.04 30.28 5.18
CA GLU A 47 -18.76 31.24 6.24
C GLU A 47 -20.02 32.12 6.38
N THR A 48 -20.91 31.74 7.29
CA THR A 48 -21.94 32.60 7.84
C THR A 48 -21.91 32.44 9.35
N GLU A 49 -21.54 33.53 10.03
CA GLU A 49 -21.67 33.73 11.47
C GLU A 49 -22.84 32.95 12.08
N ALA A 50 -22.53 32.03 12.99
CA ALA A 50 -23.51 31.45 13.90
C ALA A 50 -22.84 31.22 15.26
N ASP A 51 -23.33 32.02 16.22
CA ASP A 51 -23.46 31.76 17.65
C ASP A 51 -22.79 30.48 18.19
N VAL A 52 -22.01 30.65 19.27
CA VAL A 52 -21.53 29.55 20.13
C VAL A 52 -22.73 28.81 20.72
N LEU A 53 -23.26 27.84 19.98
CA LEU A 53 -24.18 26.84 20.51
C LEU A 53 -23.38 25.71 21.18
N PRO A 54 -23.89 25.17 22.30
CA PRO A 54 -23.25 24.08 23.04
C PRO A 54 -23.02 22.86 22.14
N PRO A 55 -21.95 22.09 22.36
CA PRO A 55 -21.59 20.96 21.49
C PRO A 55 -22.75 19.97 21.41
N GLU A 56 -23.22 19.71 20.19
CA GLU A 56 -24.12 18.61 19.90
C GLU A 56 -23.41 17.26 20.18
N PRO A 57 -24.12 16.24 20.68
CA PRO A 57 -23.54 14.93 20.93
C PRO A 57 -23.04 14.33 19.61
N ALA A 58 -21.83 13.77 19.64
CA ALA A 58 -21.24 13.09 18.50
C ALA A 58 -22.18 11.99 17.98
N ALA A 59 -22.37 11.94 16.67
CA ALA A 59 -23.03 10.83 16.01
C ALA A 59 -22.22 9.54 16.26
N PRO A 60 -22.87 8.36 16.32
CA PRO A 60 -22.19 7.11 16.65
C PRO A 60 -20.98 6.89 15.73
N ALA A 61 -19.82 6.63 16.33
CA ALA A 61 -18.59 6.35 15.62
C ALA A 61 -18.71 4.98 14.94
N ASP A 62 -19.20 4.99 13.70
CA ASP A 62 -19.05 3.84 12.82
C ASP A 62 -17.55 3.69 12.56
N ASN A 63 -17.00 2.51 12.87
CA ASN A 63 -15.58 2.12 12.82
C ASN A 63 -14.94 2.14 11.41
N PHE A 64 -15.42 3.02 10.53
CA PHE A 64 -15.11 3.12 9.11
C PHE A 64 -13.60 3.32 8.85
N GLY A 65 -12.92 4.12 9.69
CA GLY A 65 -11.47 4.33 9.59
C GLY A 65 -10.66 3.05 9.80
N ALA A 66 -11.05 2.23 10.78
CA ALA A 66 -10.40 0.94 11.04
C ALA A 66 -10.64 -0.03 9.87
N ILE A 67 -11.88 -0.12 9.37
CA ILE A 67 -12.25 -0.98 8.24
C ILE A 67 -11.46 -0.59 6.98
N ALA A 68 -11.39 0.70 6.65
CA ALA A 68 -10.64 1.17 5.49
C ALA A 68 -9.15 0.86 5.61
N GLY A 69 -8.55 1.08 6.78
CA GLY A 69 -7.14 0.77 7.04
C GLY A 69 -6.82 -0.73 6.85
N PHE A 70 -7.64 -1.61 7.43
CA PHE A 70 -7.47 -3.06 7.26
C PHE A 70 -7.76 -3.54 5.83
N ALA A 71 -8.68 -2.90 5.10
CA ALA A 71 -8.93 -3.22 3.69
C ALA A 71 -7.69 -2.93 2.82
N ILE A 72 -7.07 -1.76 2.99
CA ILE A 72 -5.81 -1.41 2.31
C ILE A 72 -4.72 -2.40 2.68
N ALA A 73 -4.60 -2.74 3.97
CA ALA A 73 -3.62 -3.71 4.45
C ALA A 73 -3.80 -5.09 3.78
N GLY A 74 -5.06 -5.54 3.67
CA GLY A 74 -5.43 -6.80 3.05
C GLY A 74 -5.08 -6.86 1.57
N VAL A 75 -5.34 -5.79 0.81
CA VAL A 75 -4.96 -5.71 -0.61
C VAL A 75 -3.44 -5.82 -0.76
N GLY A 76 -2.67 -5.05 0.01
CA GLY A 76 -1.20 -5.13 -0.02
C GLY A 76 -0.68 -6.53 0.33
N ALA A 77 -1.33 -7.19 1.31
CA ALA A 77 -0.91 -8.50 1.79
C ALA A 77 -1.15 -9.58 0.73
N LEU A 78 -2.27 -9.51 0.02
CA LEU A 78 -2.58 -10.38 -1.11
C LEU A 78 -1.57 -10.19 -2.24
N THR A 79 -1.24 -8.94 -2.59
CA THR A 79 -0.23 -8.65 -3.61
C THR A 79 1.13 -9.23 -3.20
N PHE A 80 1.59 -8.99 -1.97
CA PHE A 80 2.83 -9.57 -1.45
C PHE A 80 2.81 -11.10 -1.47
N ALA A 81 1.71 -11.73 -1.05
CA ALA A 81 1.62 -13.19 -1.03
C ALA A 81 1.74 -13.81 -2.44
N VAL A 82 1.10 -13.19 -3.44
CA VAL A 82 1.18 -13.65 -4.83
C VAL A 82 2.59 -13.48 -5.38
N PHE A 83 3.13 -12.26 -5.36
CA PHE A 83 4.44 -11.96 -5.96
C PHE A 83 5.62 -12.55 -5.17
N GLY A 84 5.52 -12.57 -3.84
CA GLY A 84 6.50 -13.21 -2.96
C GLY A 84 6.53 -14.73 -3.15
N GLY A 85 5.36 -15.37 -3.31
CA GLY A 85 5.26 -16.80 -3.61
C GLY A 85 5.86 -17.16 -4.97
N LEU A 86 5.56 -16.36 -6.01
CA LEU A 86 6.16 -16.50 -7.34
C LEU A 86 7.69 -16.38 -7.29
N THR A 87 8.20 -15.39 -6.55
CA THR A 87 9.64 -15.15 -6.39
C THR A 87 10.36 -16.35 -5.75
N LEU A 88 9.81 -16.92 -4.68
CA LEU A 88 10.37 -18.14 -4.05
C LEU A 88 10.37 -19.34 -5.02
N GLY A 89 9.32 -19.45 -5.83
CA GLY A 89 9.20 -20.51 -6.83
C GLY A 89 10.25 -20.41 -7.94
N GLU A 90 10.54 -19.19 -8.40
CA GLU A 90 11.59 -18.94 -9.39
C GLU A 90 12.99 -19.10 -8.81
N ASP A 91 13.25 -18.65 -7.59
CA ASP A 91 14.55 -18.85 -6.92
C ASP A 91 14.89 -20.34 -6.78
N ALA A 92 13.91 -21.17 -6.42
CA ALA A 92 14.06 -22.62 -6.36
C ALA A 92 14.34 -23.27 -7.74
N ARG A 93 13.83 -22.68 -8.85
CA ARG A 93 14.12 -23.17 -10.20
C ARG A 93 15.50 -22.71 -10.69
N LEU A 94 15.87 -21.45 -10.43
CA LEU A 94 17.17 -20.91 -10.81
C LEU A 94 18.32 -21.59 -10.08
N SER A 95 18.17 -21.83 -8.77
CA SER A 95 19.16 -22.56 -7.97
C SER A 95 19.44 -23.98 -8.48
N ASN A 96 18.45 -24.64 -9.09
CA ASN A 96 18.62 -25.95 -9.73
C ASN A 96 19.14 -25.87 -11.17
N ALA A 97 18.79 -24.83 -11.92
CA ALA A 97 19.15 -24.69 -13.33
C ALA A 97 20.55 -24.09 -13.55
N CYS A 98 21.15 -23.46 -12.54
CA CYS A 98 22.26 -22.54 -12.74
C CYS A 98 23.28 -22.61 -11.56
N PRO A 99 24.22 -23.57 -11.55
CA PRO A 99 25.22 -23.73 -10.49
C PRO A 99 26.37 -22.69 -10.51
N THR A 100 26.35 -21.74 -11.45
CA THR A 100 27.34 -20.65 -11.65
C THR A 100 26.60 -19.35 -11.96
N PRO A 101 27.18 -18.15 -11.73
CA PRO A 101 26.43 -16.90 -11.81
C PRO A 101 25.73 -16.73 -13.16
N CYS A 102 24.40 -16.68 -13.14
CA CYS A 102 23.58 -16.55 -14.33
C CYS A 102 23.75 -15.15 -14.94
N GLY A 103 23.61 -15.06 -16.28
CA GLY A 103 23.77 -13.82 -17.03
C GLY A 103 22.74 -12.74 -16.67
N PRO A 104 23.06 -11.45 -16.92
CA PRO A 104 22.33 -10.28 -16.41
C PRO A 104 20.87 -10.14 -16.90
N GLY A 105 20.45 -10.90 -17.91
CA GLY A 105 19.09 -10.86 -18.43
C GLY A 105 18.04 -11.50 -17.51
N VAL A 106 18.43 -12.52 -16.73
CA VAL A 106 17.49 -13.23 -15.82
C VAL A 106 17.23 -12.41 -14.54
N ALA A 107 18.15 -11.51 -14.19
CA ALA A 107 18.05 -10.69 -12.98
C ALA A 107 17.01 -9.55 -13.08
N ASN A 108 16.53 -9.23 -14.29
CA ASN A 108 15.66 -8.07 -14.49
C ASN A 108 14.21 -8.34 -14.05
N ASP A 109 13.66 -9.52 -14.39
CA ASP A 109 12.29 -9.89 -14.02
C ASP A 109 12.18 -10.18 -12.51
N LEU A 110 13.19 -10.86 -11.94
CA LEU A 110 13.34 -11.04 -10.49
C LEU A 110 13.39 -9.70 -9.73
N ARG A 111 14.07 -8.69 -10.28
CA ARG A 111 14.10 -7.34 -9.68
C ARG A 111 12.74 -6.67 -9.70
N ALA A 112 11.98 -6.83 -10.79
CA ALA A 112 10.65 -6.26 -10.89
C ALA A 112 9.69 -6.90 -9.88
N TYR A 113 9.72 -8.23 -9.74
CA TYR A 113 8.88 -8.93 -8.77
C TYR A 113 9.27 -8.61 -7.32
N ALA A 114 10.57 -8.54 -7.01
CA ALA A 114 11.05 -8.14 -5.70
C ALA A 114 10.60 -6.71 -5.36
N LEU A 115 10.68 -5.78 -6.31
CA LEU A 115 10.27 -4.40 -6.09
C LEU A 115 8.76 -4.28 -5.85
N VAL A 116 7.93 -5.02 -6.59
CA VAL A 116 6.48 -5.07 -6.35
C VAL A 116 6.15 -5.69 -4.99
N ALA A 117 6.87 -6.74 -4.59
CA ALA A 117 6.70 -7.37 -3.28
C ALA A 117 7.07 -6.41 -2.13
N ASP A 118 8.16 -5.66 -2.27
CA ASP A 118 8.58 -4.66 -1.28
C ASP A 118 7.55 -3.53 -1.13
N VAL A 119 7.02 -3.01 -2.24
CA VAL A 119 5.94 -2.00 -2.21
C VAL A 119 4.69 -2.59 -1.56
N GLY A 120 4.35 -3.85 -1.87
CA GLY A 120 3.22 -4.57 -1.24
C GLY A 120 3.37 -4.63 0.29
N ILE A 121 4.54 -5.00 0.80
CA ILE A 121 4.82 -5.02 2.25
C ILE A 121 4.66 -3.61 2.85
N ALA A 122 5.23 -2.59 2.21
CA ALA A 122 5.18 -1.23 2.72
C ALA A 122 3.72 -0.74 2.84
N VAL A 123 2.90 -1.01 1.82
CA VAL A 123 1.46 -0.68 1.84
C VAL A 123 0.73 -1.47 2.91
N THR A 124 1.01 -2.76 3.06
CA THR A 124 0.40 -3.58 4.12
C THR A 124 0.70 -3.04 5.50
N LEU A 125 1.96 -2.70 5.78
CA LEU A 125 2.37 -2.18 7.08
C LEU A 125 1.74 -0.81 7.36
N ALA A 126 1.69 0.07 6.35
CA ALA A 126 1.05 1.38 6.48
C ALA A 126 -0.46 1.26 6.76
N GLY A 127 -1.17 0.43 5.99
CA GLY A 127 -2.60 0.17 6.17
C GLY A 127 -2.91 -0.47 7.52
N ALA A 128 -2.11 -1.46 7.94
CA ALA A 128 -2.27 -2.11 9.23
C ALA A 128 -2.04 -1.14 10.39
N ALA A 129 -1.01 -0.29 10.29
CA ALA A 129 -0.75 0.74 11.30
C ALA A 129 -1.92 1.73 11.40
N MET A 130 -2.43 2.25 10.28
CA MET A 130 -3.62 3.11 10.29
C MET A 130 -4.85 2.40 10.87
N GLY A 131 -5.11 1.16 10.46
CA GLY A 131 -6.24 0.38 10.95
C GLY A 131 -6.21 0.19 12.48
N VAL A 132 -5.03 -0.11 13.04
CA VAL A 132 -4.84 -0.22 14.49
C VAL A 132 -5.01 1.13 15.19
N ILE A 133 -4.49 2.22 14.62
CA ILE A 133 -4.65 3.56 15.20
C ILE A 133 -6.12 3.94 15.29
N PHE A 134 -6.87 3.79 14.19
CA PHE A 134 -8.30 4.09 14.20
C PHE A 134 -9.07 3.18 15.15
N LEU A 135 -8.78 1.87 15.14
CA LEU A 135 -9.44 0.92 16.04
C LEU A 135 -9.23 1.28 17.52
N VAL A 136 -8.04 1.75 17.91
CA VAL A 136 -7.77 2.13 19.31
C VAL A 136 -8.37 3.50 19.68
N VAL A 137 -8.52 4.40 18.72
CA VAL A 137 -9.08 5.75 18.96
C VAL A 137 -10.61 5.71 19.03
N ASP A 138 -11.27 4.81 18.31
CA ASP A 138 -12.74 4.65 18.28
C ASP A 138 -13.30 3.93 19.53
N ASP A 139 -12.51 3.12 20.22
CA ASP A 139 -12.91 2.29 21.38
C ASP A 139 -13.12 3.10 22.70
N GLY A 140 -13.21 4.43 22.61
CA GLY A 140 -13.23 5.35 23.77
C GLY A 140 -14.61 5.68 24.35
N GLU A 141 -15.70 5.16 23.77
CA GLU A 141 -17.06 5.42 24.22
C GLU A 141 -17.65 4.14 24.83
N ASP A 142 -17.56 4.03 26.16
CA ASP A 142 -18.22 3.02 26.96
C ASP A 142 -19.75 3.14 26.80
N ASP A 143 -20.31 2.52 25.77
CA ASP A 143 -21.74 2.21 25.74
C ASP A 143 -22.01 1.12 26.77
N GLU A 144 -22.87 1.43 27.75
CA GLU A 144 -23.33 0.49 28.77
C GLU A 144 -24.03 -0.71 28.10
N ALA A 145 -23.26 -1.76 27.83
CA ALA A 145 -23.73 -2.94 27.12
C ALA A 145 -24.77 -3.71 27.96
N GLU A 146 -26.03 -3.63 27.54
CA GLU A 146 -26.98 -4.73 27.75
C GLU A 146 -26.30 -6.03 27.28
N GLU A 147 -26.50 -7.16 27.99
CA GLU A 147 -25.87 -8.46 27.71
C GLU A 147 -26.08 -8.91 26.24
N ALA A 148 -25.24 -8.42 25.34
CA ALA A 148 -25.23 -8.76 23.94
C ALA A 148 -24.25 -9.92 23.69
N PRO A 149 -24.50 -10.74 22.65
CA PRO A 149 -23.56 -11.77 22.24
C PRO A 149 -22.20 -11.13 21.95
N SER A 150 -21.19 -11.52 22.74
CA SER A 150 -19.82 -11.01 22.60
C SER A 150 -18.97 -12.05 21.90
N ALA A 151 -18.13 -11.58 20.97
CA ALA A 151 -17.12 -12.39 20.30
C ALA A 151 -15.76 -11.70 20.42
N ALA A 152 -14.76 -12.42 20.92
CA ALA A 152 -13.40 -11.94 21.07
C ALA A 152 -12.47 -12.67 20.09
N ALA A 153 -11.70 -11.92 19.31
CA ALA A 153 -10.62 -12.45 18.49
C ALA A 153 -9.31 -12.45 19.29
N LEU A 154 -8.75 -13.64 19.50
CA LEU A 154 -7.49 -13.85 20.22
C LEU A 154 -6.39 -14.23 19.21
N PRO A 155 -5.58 -13.26 18.75
CA PRO A 155 -4.41 -13.58 17.95
C PRO A 155 -3.34 -14.24 18.82
N TRP A 156 -2.60 -15.19 18.25
CA TRP A 156 -1.44 -15.80 18.88
C TRP A 156 -0.29 -15.92 17.88
N VAL A 157 0.94 -15.77 18.38
CA VAL A 157 2.16 -15.91 17.60
C VAL A 157 3.16 -16.77 18.37
N THR A 158 3.81 -17.67 17.66
CA THR A 158 4.92 -18.50 18.12
C THR A 158 6.07 -18.38 17.12
N PRO A 159 7.31 -18.80 17.47
CA PRO A 159 8.44 -18.75 16.53
C PRO A 159 8.21 -19.53 15.22
N THR A 160 7.28 -20.50 15.21
CA THR A 160 7.05 -21.40 14.07
C THR A 160 5.70 -21.20 13.38
N SER A 161 4.77 -20.47 13.99
CA SER A 161 3.41 -20.29 13.47
C SER A 161 2.68 -19.15 14.18
N GLY A 162 1.65 -18.62 13.54
CA GLY A 162 0.70 -17.71 14.17
C GLY A 162 -0.71 -17.95 13.66
N GLY A 163 -1.69 -17.40 14.34
CA GLY A 163 -3.10 -17.51 13.96
C GLY A 163 -3.99 -16.61 14.80
N ALA A 164 -5.30 -16.75 14.62
CA ALA A 164 -6.30 -16.13 15.47
C ALA A 164 -7.42 -17.13 15.76
N SER A 165 -7.96 -17.09 16.97
CA SER A 165 -9.16 -17.85 17.36
C SER A 165 -10.27 -16.90 17.77
N VAL A 166 -11.52 -17.21 17.43
CA VAL A 166 -12.69 -16.46 17.89
C VAL A 166 -13.37 -17.23 19.01
N VAL A 167 -13.58 -16.57 20.15
CA VAL A 167 -14.35 -17.12 21.28
C VAL A 167 -15.59 -16.27 21.45
N GLY A 168 -16.77 -16.89 21.47
CA GLY A 168 -18.03 -16.18 21.67
C GLY A 168 -18.87 -16.76 22.80
N ARG A 169 -19.67 -15.90 23.44
CA ARG A 169 -20.77 -16.30 24.33
C ARG A 169 -22.09 -15.89 23.65
N PHE A 170 -22.98 -16.86 23.49
CA PHE A 170 -24.28 -16.73 22.82
C PHE A 170 -25.41 -17.16 23.76
#